data_AF-A0A3E4YMU1-F1
#
_entry.id   AF-A0A3E4YMU1-F1
#
_cell.length_a   1.000
_cell.length_b   1.000
_cell.length_c   1.000
_cell.angle_alpha   90.00
_cell.angle_beta   90.00
_cell.angle_gamma   90.00
#
_symmetry.space_group_name_H-M   'P 1'
#
loop_
_entity.id
_entity.type
_entity.pdbx_description
1 polymer ?
#
loop_
_entity_poly.entity_id
_entity_poly.type
_entity_poly.pdbx_seq_one_letter_code
_entity_poly.pdbx_strand_id
1 'polypeptide(L)'
;MKAYYTRRFTALDKFEGIVDKIAIYDRLGNIKSIHTIQVDKNGYEYYEVDNPFDENGLFTDKIKDAILCIRNGYADCIVKSNFLNMLILHKYIDENYGKPLRDKTIEGFKNTKFAYAIKLTFYNSFTNDGLYLSNNNNNLLFFYDKNKIMTFDNIEDAKKYRLNLFNIAQNYFNEYIASGKNETYLKNFDETSVIKYMFRDLRKNRDTFDLDIVQVIK
;
A
#
# COMPACT_ATOMS: atom_id res chain seq x y z
N MET A 1 -15.12 -10.02 2.26
CA MET A 1 -15.94 -10.87 3.15
C MET A 1 -17.05 -10.00 3.70
N LYS A 2 -18.31 -10.45 3.72
CA LYS A 2 -19.43 -9.70 4.33
C LYS A 2 -19.63 -10.22 5.75
N ALA A 3 -19.66 -9.34 6.75
CA ALA A 3 -19.98 -9.71 8.14
C ALA A 3 -21.33 -10.42 8.18
N TYR A 4 -21.44 -11.52 8.93
CA TYR A 4 -22.71 -12.21 9.10
C TYR A 4 -23.53 -11.56 10.22
N TYR A 5 -22.90 -11.37 11.38
CA TYR A 5 -23.40 -10.48 12.44
C TYR A 5 -22.23 -9.90 13.23
N THR A 6 -22.53 -8.88 14.03
CA THR A 6 -21.57 -8.25 14.94
C THR A 6 -22.08 -8.33 16.38
N ARG A 7 -21.15 -8.29 17.35
CA ARG A 7 -21.49 -8.24 18.78
C ARG A 7 -20.67 -7.16 19.47
N ARG A 8 -21.34 -6.22 20.14
CA ARG A 8 -20.70 -5.25 21.03
C ARG A 8 -20.39 -5.89 22.38
N PHE A 9 -19.25 -5.54 22.95
CA PHE A 9 -18.84 -5.93 24.29
C PHE A 9 -17.80 -4.94 24.82
N THR A 10 -17.57 -4.93 26.11
CA THR A 10 -16.56 -4.08 26.75
C THR A 10 -15.38 -4.95 27.19
N ALA A 11 -14.15 -4.46 27.03
CA ALA A 11 -12.94 -5.20 27.39
C ALA A 11 -11.86 -4.25 27.93
N LEU A 12 -10.94 -4.80 28.73
CA LEU A 12 -9.74 -4.10 29.15
C LEU A 12 -8.75 -4.05 27.98
N ASP A 13 -8.44 -2.84 27.52
CA ASP A 13 -7.39 -2.52 26.58
C ASP A 13 -6.09 -2.17 27.31
N LYS A 14 -4.97 -2.53 26.71
CA LYS A 14 -3.63 -2.41 27.31
C LYS A 14 -3.25 -0.96 27.59
N PHE A 15 -3.73 -0.01 26.78
CA PHE A 15 -3.33 1.39 26.85
C PHE A 15 -4.48 2.33 27.20
N GLU A 16 -5.72 1.94 26.90
CA GLU A 16 -6.89 2.81 27.03
C GLU A 16 -7.82 2.44 28.19
N GLY A 17 -7.49 1.41 28.96
CA GLY A 17 -8.33 0.95 30.07
C GLY A 17 -9.57 0.21 29.55
N ILE A 18 -10.73 0.42 30.17
CA ILE A 18 -11.96 -0.27 29.76
C ILE A 18 -12.54 0.42 28.53
N VAL A 19 -12.58 -0.27 27.39
CA VAL A 19 -13.08 0.26 26.12
C VAL A 19 -14.18 -0.61 25.53
N ASP A 20 -15.05 0.02 24.74
CA ASP A 20 -16.05 -0.69 23.95
C ASP A 20 -15.42 -1.26 22.68
N LYS A 21 -15.74 -2.52 22.39
CA LYS A 21 -15.26 -3.27 21.22
C LYS A 21 -16.43 -3.89 20.47
N ILE A 22 -16.17 -4.20 19.21
CA ILE A 22 -17.08 -4.92 18.33
C ILE A 22 -16.37 -6.15 17.76
N ALA A 23 -16.99 -7.32 17.94
CA ALA A 23 -16.55 -8.58 17.32
C ALA A 23 -17.35 -8.82 16.04
N ILE A 24 -16.65 -9.20 14.97
CA ILE A 24 -17.23 -9.56 13.68
C ILE A 24 -17.22 -11.08 13.54
N TYR A 25 -18.36 -11.67 13.17
CA TYR A 25 -18.51 -13.11 13.03
C TYR A 25 -18.73 -13.51 11.58
N ASP A 26 -18.17 -14.67 11.20
CA ASP A 26 -18.52 -15.33 9.95
C ASP A 26 -19.83 -16.11 10.04
N ARG A 27 -20.23 -16.73 8.92
CA ARG A 27 -21.47 -17.52 8.82
C ARG A 27 -21.47 -18.78 9.68
N LEU A 28 -20.29 -19.24 10.11
CA LEU A 28 -20.13 -20.41 10.98
C LEU A 28 -20.12 -20.00 12.46
N GLY A 29 -20.19 -18.70 12.76
CA GLY A 29 -20.14 -18.18 14.11
C GLY A 29 -18.72 -18.05 14.68
N ASN A 30 -17.68 -18.17 13.85
CA ASN A 30 -16.30 -17.91 14.29
C ASN A 30 -16.02 -16.41 14.29
N ILE A 31 -15.29 -15.94 15.29
CA ILE A 31 -14.79 -14.56 15.34
C ILE A 31 -13.78 -14.39 14.21
N LYS A 32 -14.02 -13.40 13.35
CA LYS A 32 -13.11 -12.99 12.28
C LYS A 32 -12.18 -11.88 12.71
N SER A 33 -12.70 -10.91 13.45
CA SER A 33 -11.92 -9.78 13.92
C SER A 33 -12.61 -9.12 15.12
N ILE A 34 -11.82 -8.36 15.87
CA ILE A 34 -12.27 -7.58 17.02
C ILE A 34 -11.68 -6.19 16.85
N HIS A 35 -12.52 -5.16 16.89
CA HIS A 35 -12.10 -3.78 16.73
C HIS A 35 -12.55 -2.95 17.93
N THR A 36 -11.75 -1.95 18.30
CA THR A 36 -12.17 -0.92 19.27
C THR A 36 -13.15 0.03 18.60
N ILE A 37 -14.25 0.35 19.29
CA ILE A 37 -15.22 1.33 18.83
C ILE A 37 -14.69 2.72 19.16
N GLN A 38 -14.66 3.58 18.16
CA GLN A 38 -14.27 4.98 18.25
C GLN A 38 -15.48 5.88 17.95
N VAL A 39 -15.36 7.16 18.29
CA VAL A 39 -16.39 8.17 18.03
C VAL A 39 -15.80 9.28 17.17
N ASP A 40 -16.48 9.63 16.08
CA ASP A 40 -16.02 10.71 15.22
C ASP A 40 -16.37 12.09 15.80
N LYS A 41 -15.89 13.16 15.14
CA LYS A 41 -16.13 14.54 15.58
C LYS A 41 -17.61 14.95 15.64
N ASN A 42 -18.50 14.20 15.00
CA ASN A 42 -19.94 14.45 14.97
C ASN A 42 -20.71 13.55 15.95
N GLY A 43 -20.01 12.70 16.72
CA GLY A 43 -20.62 11.81 17.70
C GLY A 43 -21.04 10.45 17.15
N TYR A 44 -20.68 10.09 15.91
CA TYR A 44 -21.04 8.79 15.35
C TYR A 44 -19.98 7.73 15.67
N GLU A 45 -20.46 6.58 16.16
CA GLU A 45 -19.61 5.43 16.46
C GLU A 45 -19.16 4.71 15.18
N TYR A 46 -17.88 4.39 15.12
CA TYR A 46 -17.26 3.65 14.02
C TYR A 46 -16.16 2.72 14.53
N TYR A 47 -15.67 1.85 13.66
CA TYR A 47 -14.45 1.10 13.87
C TYR A 47 -13.60 1.10 12.60
N GLU A 48 -12.29 0.97 12.78
CA GLU A 48 -11.33 0.84 11.68
C GLU A 48 -11.25 -0.62 11.25
N VAL A 49 -11.28 -0.88 9.95
CA VAL A 49 -11.22 -2.24 9.41
C VAL A 49 -9.85 -2.58 8.84
N ASP A 50 -9.45 -3.83 9.02
CA ASP A 50 -8.20 -4.36 8.48
C ASP A 50 -8.35 -4.77 7.00
N ASN A 51 -7.31 -4.62 6.21
CA ASN A 51 -7.27 -5.12 4.84
C ASN A 51 -7.23 -6.67 4.81
N PRO A 52 -8.29 -7.36 4.35
CA PRO A 52 -8.32 -8.83 4.33
C PRO A 52 -7.42 -9.45 3.25
N PHE A 53 -6.81 -8.63 2.40
CA PHE A 53 -5.91 -9.06 1.32
C PHE A 53 -4.43 -8.82 1.66
N ASP A 54 -4.13 -8.35 2.87
CA ASP A 54 -2.78 -8.04 3.35
C ASP A 54 -2.51 -8.78 4.66
N GLU A 55 -1.33 -9.39 4.78
CA GLU A 55 -0.97 -10.18 5.97
C GLU A 55 -0.89 -9.34 7.25
N ASN A 56 -0.57 -8.05 7.11
CA ASN A 56 -0.51 -7.10 8.22
C ASN A 56 -1.80 -6.28 8.37
N GLY A 57 -2.83 -6.54 7.56
CA GLY A 57 -4.09 -5.80 7.60
C GLY A 57 -4.00 -4.37 7.09
N LEU A 58 -2.95 -3.97 6.37
CA LEU A 58 -2.72 -2.56 5.99
C LEU A 58 -3.27 -2.22 4.58
N PHE A 59 -3.81 -1.01 4.44
CA PHE A 59 -4.21 -0.43 3.15
C PHE A 59 -3.17 0.51 2.52
N THR A 60 -2.02 0.70 3.16
CA THR A 60 -0.90 1.49 2.62
C THR A 60 -0.52 0.97 1.24
N ASP A 61 -0.47 1.87 0.25
CA ASP A 61 -0.19 1.56 -1.16
C ASP A 61 -1.15 0.54 -1.80
N LYS A 62 -2.33 0.31 -1.19
CA LYS A 62 -3.35 -0.68 -1.62
C LYS A 62 -4.74 -0.06 -1.83
N ILE A 63 -4.79 1.02 -2.61
CA ILE A 63 -6.04 1.76 -2.87
C ILE A 63 -7.12 0.93 -3.57
N LYS A 64 -6.76 -0.01 -4.45
CA LYS A 64 -7.73 -0.89 -5.12
C LYS A 64 -8.40 -1.81 -4.11
N ASP A 65 -7.64 -2.34 -3.15
CA ASP A 65 -8.17 -3.19 -2.08
C ASP A 65 -9.12 -2.41 -1.19
N ALA A 66 -8.77 -1.17 -0.86
CA ALA A 66 -9.61 -0.27 -0.06
C ALA A 66 -10.98 -0.04 -0.73
N ILE A 67 -10.96 0.31 -2.03
CA ILE A 67 -12.19 0.53 -2.80
C ILE A 67 -13.00 -0.77 -2.96
N LEU A 68 -12.33 -1.92 -3.12
CA LEU A 68 -12.99 -3.21 -3.18
C LEU A 68 -13.71 -3.55 -1.87
N CYS A 69 -13.09 -3.25 -0.73
CA CYS A 69 -13.71 -3.43 0.59
C CYS A 69 -14.99 -2.61 0.73
N ILE A 70 -14.95 -1.33 0.35
CA ILE A 70 -16.11 -0.42 0.41
C ILE A 70 -17.23 -0.88 -0.53
N ARG A 71 -16.90 -1.26 -1.78
CA ARG A 71 -17.87 -1.81 -2.75
C ARG A 71 -18.58 -3.06 -2.23
N ASN A 72 -17.87 -3.87 -1.44
CA ASN A 72 -18.41 -5.07 -0.83
C ASN A 72 -19.15 -4.83 0.51
N GLY A 73 -19.26 -3.56 0.95
CA GLY A 73 -19.91 -3.17 2.20
C GLY A 73 -19.10 -3.48 3.47
N TYR A 74 -17.81 -3.78 3.33
CA TYR A 74 -16.92 -4.06 4.46
C TYR A 74 -16.50 -2.78 5.20
N ALA A 75 -16.52 -1.65 4.50
CA ALA A 75 -16.28 -0.32 5.04
C ALA A 75 -17.22 0.68 4.37
N ASP A 76 -17.32 1.88 4.95
CA ASP A 76 -18.18 2.95 4.46
C ASP A 76 -17.37 4.10 3.85
N CYS A 77 -16.18 4.43 4.34
CA CYS A 77 -15.37 5.49 3.74
C CYS A 77 -13.87 5.31 3.96
N ILE A 78 -13.09 6.04 3.14
CA ILE A 78 -11.64 6.19 3.31
C ILE A 78 -11.38 7.44 4.14
N VAL A 79 -10.56 7.30 5.17
CA VAL A 79 -10.01 8.41 5.95
C VAL A 79 -8.50 8.39 5.82
N LYS A 80 -7.92 9.57 5.56
CA LYS A 80 -6.47 9.72 5.47
C LYS A 80 -5.94 10.09 6.85
N SER A 81 -5.04 9.26 7.39
CA SER A 81 -4.31 9.63 8.61
C SER A 81 -3.27 10.72 8.28
N ASN A 82 -3.33 11.83 9.02
CA ASN A 82 -2.38 12.93 8.89
C ASN A 82 -0.96 12.55 9.33
N PHE A 83 -0.79 11.50 10.13
CA PHE A 83 0.49 11.20 10.78
C PHE A 83 1.41 10.28 9.94
N LEU A 84 0.88 9.51 8.99
CA LEU A 84 1.68 8.52 8.24
C LEU A 84 1.27 8.35 6.76
N ASN A 85 0.46 9.27 6.21
CA ASN A 85 -0.12 9.14 4.86
C ASN A 85 -0.87 7.79 4.64
N MET A 86 -1.25 7.10 5.72
CA MET A 86 -1.92 5.80 5.66
C MET A 86 -3.39 5.98 5.29
N LEU A 87 -3.87 5.07 4.45
CA LEU A 87 -5.28 4.90 4.19
C LEU A 87 -5.87 4.06 5.31
N ILE A 88 -6.87 4.60 5.99
CA ILE A 88 -7.65 3.92 7.01
C ILE A 88 -9.07 3.84 6.49
N LEU A 89 -9.75 2.72 6.76
CA LEU A 89 -11.14 2.53 6.38
C LEU A 89 -12.02 2.54 7.62
N HIS A 90 -13.05 3.38 7.60
CA HIS A 90 -14.04 3.42 8.68
C HIS A 90 -15.27 2.61 8.28
N LYS A 91 -15.79 1.85 9.24
CA LYS A 91 -17.11 1.22 9.17
C LYS A 91 -17.96 1.77 10.31
N TYR A 92 -19.05 2.45 9.97
CA TYR A 92 -19.94 3.06 10.95
C TYR A 92 -20.92 2.03 11.50
N ILE A 93 -21.23 2.12 12.79
CA ILE A 93 -22.21 1.24 13.44
C ILE A 93 -23.63 1.61 13.00
N ASP A 94 -23.92 2.90 12.88
CA ASP A 94 -25.17 3.40 12.31
C ASP A 94 -25.13 3.30 10.78
N GLU A 95 -25.83 2.31 10.21
CA GLU A 95 -25.92 2.13 8.76
C GLU A 95 -26.63 3.30 8.05
N ASN A 96 -27.51 4.05 8.73
CA ASN A 96 -28.16 5.22 8.13
C ASN A 96 -27.15 6.35 7.91
N TYR A 97 -26.14 6.44 8.78
CA TYR A 97 -25.02 7.36 8.62
C TYR A 97 -23.95 6.83 7.66
N GLY A 98 -23.59 5.55 7.79
CA GLY A 98 -22.53 4.91 6.99
C GLY A 98 -22.89 4.75 5.52
N LYS A 99 -24.12 4.34 5.19
CA LYS A 99 -24.52 4.04 3.81
C LYS A 99 -24.37 5.25 2.85
N PRO A 100 -24.80 6.48 3.19
CA PRO A 100 -24.55 7.64 2.34
C PRO A 100 -23.06 7.91 2.08
N LEU A 101 -22.19 7.70 3.07
CA LEU A 101 -20.73 7.85 2.91
C LEU A 101 -20.15 6.79 1.98
N ARG A 102 -20.65 5.55 2.10
CA ARG A 102 -20.32 4.43 1.23
C ARG A 102 -20.70 4.70 -0.21
N ASP A 103 -21.95 5.09 -0.44
CA ASP A 103 -22.47 5.40 -1.77
C ASP A 103 -21.69 6.55 -2.40
N LYS A 104 -21.39 7.61 -1.63
CA LYS A 104 -20.54 8.73 -2.08
C LYS A 104 -19.12 8.28 -2.46
N THR A 105 -18.52 7.40 -1.68
CA THR A 105 -17.18 6.88 -1.97
C THR A 105 -17.19 5.99 -3.23
N ILE A 106 -18.16 5.08 -3.36
CA ILE A 106 -18.31 4.24 -4.55
C ILE A 106 -18.50 5.09 -5.80
N GLU A 107 -19.36 6.11 -5.73
CA GLU A 107 -19.61 7.05 -6.82
C GLU A 107 -18.35 7.82 -7.24
N GLY A 108 -17.58 8.31 -6.26
CA GLY A 108 -16.32 9.02 -6.52
C GLY A 108 -15.26 8.17 -7.25
N PHE A 109 -15.30 6.84 -7.08
CA PHE A 109 -14.37 5.90 -7.69
C PHE A 109 -14.99 5.03 -8.81
N LYS A 110 -16.20 5.35 -9.29
CA LYS A 110 -16.94 4.47 -10.21
C LYS A 110 -16.21 4.24 -11.54
N ASN A 111 -15.53 5.26 -12.06
CA ASN A 111 -14.84 5.24 -13.34
C ASN A 111 -13.31 5.11 -13.19
N THR A 112 -12.83 4.91 -11.97
CA THR A 112 -11.40 4.82 -11.69
C THR A 112 -10.83 3.52 -12.23
N LYS A 113 -9.76 3.63 -13.03
CA LYS A 113 -8.94 2.49 -13.42
C LYS A 113 -7.79 2.34 -12.43
N PHE A 114 -7.54 1.11 -12.00
CA PHE A 114 -6.44 0.78 -11.12
C PHE A 114 -5.34 0.07 -11.91
N ALA A 115 -4.10 0.30 -11.51
CA ALA A 115 -2.93 -0.36 -12.05
C ALA A 115 -1.94 -0.67 -10.92
N TYR A 116 -0.86 -1.36 -11.26
CA TYR A 116 0.28 -1.59 -10.37
C TYR A 116 1.46 -0.75 -10.82
N ALA A 117 2.29 -0.29 -9.89
CA ALA A 117 3.53 0.45 -10.16
C ALA A 117 4.67 -0.11 -9.31
N ILE A 118 5.90 0.19 -9.71
CA ILE A 118 7.09 -0.13 -8.91
C ILE A 118 7.52 1.14 -8.18
N LYS A 119 7.65 1.04 -6.86
CA LYS A 119 8.06 2.11 -5.95
C LYS A 119 9.34 1.70 -5.25
N LEU A 120 10.35 2.56 -5.29
CA LEU A 120 11.56 2.41 -4.51
C LEU A 120 11.37 3.08 -3.14
N THR A 121 11.58 2.31 -2.09
CA THR A 121 11.44 2.77 -0.70
C THR A 121 12.78 2.60 0.01
N PHE A 122 13.36 3.68 0.53
CA PHE A 122 14.61 3.57 1.31
C PHE A 122 14.30 3.27 2.77
N TYR A 123 15.02 2.33 3.38
CA TYR A 123 14.80 1.93 4.78
C TYR A 123 15.08 3.06 5.79
N ASN A 124 15.93 4.03 5.43
CA ASN A 124 16.21 5.20 6.25
C ASN A 124 15.28 6.40 5.95
N SER A 125 14.27 6.22 5.10
CA SER A 125 13.29 7.26 4.82
C SER A 125 12.23 7.32 5.91
N PHE A 126 12.12 8.45 6.60
CA PHE A 126 11.02 8.73 7.53
C PHE A 126 9.75 9.18 6.81
N THR A 127 9.81 9.39 5.49
CA THR A 127 8.65 9.72 4.66
C THR A 127 8.27 8.51 3.82
N ASN A 128 6.97 8.20 3.81
CA ASN A 128 6.41 7.05 3.09
C ASN A 128 6.21 7.32 1.59
N ASP A 129 6.79 8.42 1.07
CA ASP A 129 6.47 8.94 -0.26
C ASP A 129 7.18 8.15 -1.37
N GLY A 130 8.31 7.50 -1.08
CA GLY A 130 9.09 6.68 -2.02
C GLY A 130 9.41 7.38 -3.35
N LEU A 131 10.05 6.66 -4.27
CA LEU A 131 10.28 7.12 -5.63
C LEU A 131 9.66 6.15 -6.63
N TYR A 132 8.82 6.63 -7.53
CA TYR A 132 8.16 5.76 -8.50
C TYR A 132 9.03 5.54 -9.73
N LEU A 133 8.99 4.33 -10.28
CA LEU A 133 9.63 4.04 -11.55
C LEU A 133 8.93 4.82 -12.68
N SER A 134 9.70 5.54 -13.47
CA SER A 134 9.22 6.25 -14.65
C SER A 134 9.01 5.31 -15.82
N ASN A 135 8.02 5.62 -16.66
CA ASN A 135 7.83 5.02 -17.98
C ASN A 135 8.92 5.38 -19.00
N ASN A 136 9.92 6.18 -18.62
CA ASN A 136 11.08 6.54 -19.43
C ASN A 136 12.38 5.99 -18.82
N ASN A 137 13.06 5.10 -19.54
CA ASN A 137 14.44 4.63 -19.27
C ASN A 137 14.73 4.09 -17.86
N ASN A 138 13.75 3.49 -17.17
CA ASN A 138 13.92 2.92 -15.82
C ASN A 138 14.44 3.92 -14.78
N ASN A 139 14.16 5.21 -15.00
CA ASN A 139 14.54 6.27 -14.10
C ASN A 139 13.53 6.43 -12.98
N LEU A 140 13.97 6.87 -11.81
CA LEU A 140 13.10 7.19 -10.69
C LEU A 140 12.54 8.60 -10.85
N LEU A 141 11.26 8.77 -10.49
CA LEU A 141 10.60 10.06 -10.42
C LEU A 141 10.80 10.67 -9.05
N PHE A 142 11.44 11.84 -8.99
CA PHE A 142 11.60 12.62 -7.75
C PHE A 142 10.30 13.25 -7.26
N PHE A 143 9.31 13.40 -8.13
CA PHE A 143 7.99 13.92 -7.82
C PHE A 143 6.93 13.00 -8.40
N TYR A 144 5.84 12.82 -7.65
CA TYR A 144 4.71 12.03 -8.12
C TYR A 144 4.07 12.67 -9.35
N ASP A 145 4.15 12.00 -10.49
CA ASP A 145 3.50 12.38 -11.74
C ASP A 145 2.84 11.15 -12.35
N LYS A 146 1.53 11.02 -12.13
CA LYS A 146 0.74 9.86 -12.58
C LYS A 146 0.89 9.54 -14.08
N ASN A 147 1.18 10.54 -14.91
CA ASN A 147 1.30 10.36 -16.37
C ASN A 147 2.67 9.82 -16.78
N LYS A 148 3.67 9.91 -15.88
CA LYS A 148 5.04 9.45 -16.11
C LYS A 148 5.37 8.19 -15.35
N ILE A 149 4.51 7.73 -14.44
CA ILE A 149 4.71 6.47 -13.71
C ILE A 149 4.58 5.30 -14.69
N MET A 150 5.51 4.35 -14.60
CA MET A 150 5.36 3.07 -15.26
C MET A 150 4.28 2.26 -14.56
N THR A 151 3.23 1.90 -15.29
CA THR A 151 2.09 1.15 -14.76
C THR A 151 1.89 -0.18 -15.47
N PHE A 152 1.44 -1.17 -14.73
CA PHE A 152 1.10 -2.51 -15.20
C PHE A 152 -0.37 -2.79 -14.90
N ASP A 153 -1.11 -3.34 -15.86
CA ASP A 153 -2.53 -3.62 -15.66
C ASP A 153 -2.76 -4.85 -14.73
N ASN A 154 -1.74 -5.72 -14.58
CA ASN A 154 -1.74 -6.87 -13.67
C ASN A 154 -0.47 -6.96 -12.83
N ILE A 155 -0.57 -7.63 -11.68
CA ILE A 155 0.52 -7.73 -10.69
C ILE A 155 1.66 -8.65 -11.17
N GLU A 156 1.37 -9.65 -11.99
CA GLU A 156 2.37 -10.61 -12.46
C GLU A 156 3.35 -9.96 -13.45
N ASP A 157 2.87 -9.07 -14.31
CA ASP A 157 3.72 -8.27 -15.20
C ASP A 157 4.61 -7.33 -14.38
N ALA A 158 4.09 -6.69 -13.33
CA ALA A 158 4.89 -5.87 -12.44
C ALA A 158 5.98 -6.70 -11.72
N LYS A 159 5.64 -7.90 -11.24
CA LYS A 159 6.60 -8.84 -10.62
C LYS A 159 7.69 -9.27 -11.59
N LYS A 160 7.31 -9.64 -12.81
CA LYS A 160 8.24 -10.04 -13.87
C LYS A 160 9.19 -8.88 -14.22
N TYR A 161 8.65 -7.68 -14.32
CA TYR A 161 9.45 -6.49 -14.61
C TYR A 161 10.42 -6.17 -13.47
N ARG A 162 9.96 -6.22 -12.22
CA ARG A 162 10.81 -6.04 -11.04
C ARG A 162 11.96 -7.04 -11.01
N LEU A 163 11.69 -8.32 -11.25
CA LEU A 163 12.73 -9.36 -11.32
C LEU A 163 13.74 -9.07 -12.44
N ASN A 164 13.28 -8.58 -13.59
CA ASN A 164 14.15 -8.18 -14.69
C ASN A 164 15.11 -7.05 -14.28
N LEU A 165 14.65 -6.06 -13.49
CA LEU A 165 15.53 -5.01 -12.96
C LEU A 165 16.65 -5.58 -12.08
N PHE A 166 16.33 -6.55 -11.22
CA PHE A 166 17.33 -7.24 -10.40
C PHE A 166 18.35 -8.00 -11.25
N ASN A 167 17.88 -8.72 -12.27
CA ASN A 167 18.77 -9.46 -13.19
C ASN A 167 19.69 -8.52 -13.96
N ILE A 168 19.19 -7.38 -14.43
CA ILE A 168 20.00 -6.35 -15.07
C ILE A 168 21.09 -5.86 -14.11
N ALA A 169 20.72 -5.43 -12.90
CA ALA A 169 21.68 -4.93 -11.92
C ALA A 169 22.76 -5.98 -11.55
N GLN A 170 22.36 -7.25 -11.39
CA GLN A 170 23.27 -8.35 -11.12
C GLN A 170 24.24 -8.61 -12.27
N ASN A 171 23.76 -8.57 -13.52
CA ASN A 171 24.62 -8.74 -14.69
C ASN A 171 25.69 -7.63 -14.76
N TYR A 172 25.29 -6.37 -14.55
CA TYR A 172 26.24 -5.26 -14.47
C TYR A 172 27.24 -5.42 -13.32
N PHE A 173 26.82 -5.94 -12.17
CA PHE A 173 27.72 -6.24 -11.06
C PHE A 173 28.73 -7.34 -11.42
N ASN A 174 28.29 -8.41 -12.10
CA ASN A 174 29.17 -9.49 -12.54
C ASN A 174 30.21 -9.00 -13.56
N GLU A 175 29.80 -8.17 -14.53
CA GLU A 175 30.71 -7.52 -15.49
C GLU A 175 31.73 -6.61 -14.79
N TYR A 176 31.29 -5.83 -13.80
CA TYR A 176 32.17 -5.01 -12.96
C TYR A 176 33.25 -5.86 -12.26
N ILE A 177 32.89 -7.01 -11.70
CA ILE A 177 33.85 -7.93 -11.08
C ILE A 177 34.81 -8.51 -12.14
N ALA A 178 34.29 -8.99 -13.27
CA ALA A 178 35.08 -9.58 -14.34
C ALA A 178 36.10 -8.59 -14.96
N SER A 179 35.76 -7.31 -15.01
CA SER A 179 36.64 -6.24 -15.52
C SER A 179 37.77 -5.83 -14.56
N GLY A 180 37.89 -6.47 -13.39
CA GLY A 180 38.84 -6.04 -12.37
C GLY A 180 38.41 -4.77 -11.64
N LYS A 181 37.10 -4.56 -11.48
CA LYS A 181 36.47 -3.42 -10.78
C LYS A 181 36.63 -2.06 -11.49
N ASN A 182 36.61 -2.05 -12.83
CA ASN A 182 36.65 -0.81 -13.59
C ASN A 182 35.32 -0.02 -13.43
N GLU A 183 35.38 1.27 -13.12
CA GLU A 183 34.19 2.08 -12.82
C GLU A 183 33.51 2.70 -14.05
N THR A 184 34.07 2.53 -15.26
CA THR A 184 33.49 3.10 -16.49
C THR A 184 32.08 2.62 -16.79
N TYR A 185 31.68 1.44 -16.31
CA TYR A 185 30.33 0.86 -16.55
C TYR A 185 29.19 1.69 -15.95
N LEU A 186 29.45 2.50 -14.91
CA LEU A 186 28.43 3.36 -14.28
C LEU A 186 28.21 4.70 -14.98
N LYS A 187 29.12 5.08 -15.90
CA LYS A 187 29.01 6.35 -16.63
C LYS A 187 27.87 6.33 -17.64
N ASN A 188 27.44 5.14 -18.07
CA ASN A 188 26.36 4.98 -19.06
C ASN A 188 24.96 5.06 -18.45
N PHE A 189 24.84 5.08 -17.12
CA PHE A 189 23.55 5.20 -16.44
C PHE A 189 23.27 6.62 -15.98
N ASP A 190 22.09 7.10 -16.32
CA ASP A 190 21.48 8.28 -15.73
C ASP A 190 21.59 8.24 -14.20
N GLU A 191 21.81 9.39 -13.58
CA GLU A 191 21.94 9.50 -12.13
C GLU A 191 20.72 8.98 -11.38
N THR A 192 19.55 9.06 -12.01
CA THR A 192 18.26 8.65 -11.47
C THR A 192 17.88 7.22 -11.81
N SER A 193 18.74 6.48 -12.52
CA SER A 193 18.45 5.11 -12.92
C SER A 193 18.34 4.21 -11.70
N VAL A 194 17.23 3.47 -11.59
CA VAL A 194 17.02 2.49 -10.50
C VAL A 194 18.14 1.43 -10.49
N ILE A 195 18.63 1.03 -11.67
CA ILE A 195 19.72 0.07 -11.82
C ILE A 195 21.00 0.55 -11.14
N LYS A 196 21.27 1.87 -11.18
CA LYS A 196 22.45 2.48 -10.53
C LYS A 196 22.36 2.40 -9.01
N TYR A 197 21.18 2.54 -8.43
CA TYR A 197 20.96 2.33 -7.00
C TYR A 197 21.18 0.86 -6.61
N MET A 198 20.55 -0.06 -7.34
CA MET A 198 20.67 -1.50 -7.08
C MET A 198 22.11 -1.97 -7.19
N PHE A 199 22.83 -1.55 -8.24
CA PHE A 199 24.25 -1.86 -8.40
C PHE A 199 25.09 -1.36 -7.22
N ARG A 200 24.83 -0.12 -6.73
CA ARG A 200 25.60 0.48 -5.63
C ARG A 200 25.45 -0.32 -4.33
N ASP A 201 24.27 -0.84 -4.07
CA ASP A 201 24.00 -1.69 -2.90
C ASP A 201 24.67 -3.05 -3.03
N LEU A 202 24.56 -3.72 -4.18
CA LEU A 202 25.30 -4.95 -4.48
C LEU A 202 26.81 -4.76 -4.26
N ARG A 203 27.39 -3.68 -4.82
CA ARG A 203 28.82 -3.37 -4.68
C ARG A 203 29.26 -3.17 -3.24
N LYS A 204 28.41 -2.53 -2.42
CA LYS A 204 28.74 -2.24 -1.02
C LYS A 204 28.31 -3.34 -0.07
N ASN A 205 27.71 -4.42 -0.60
CA ASN A 205 27.04 -5.46 0.16
C ASN A 205 26.09 -4.87 1.22
N ARG A 206 25.18 -4.01 0.76
CA ARG A 206 24.18 -3.33 1.58
C ARG A 206 22.78 -3.72 1.15
N ASP A 207 21.87 -3.50 2.08
CA ASP A 207 20.44 -3.64 1.88
C ASP A 207 19.79 -2.34 2.39
N THR A 208 19.65 -1.34 1.51
CA THR A 208 19.22 0.02 1.90
C THR A 208 17.86 0.43 1.36
N PHE A 209 17.28 -0.36 0.47
CA PHE A 209 15.99 -0.06 -0.15
C PHE A 209 15.22 -1.33 -0.50
N ASP A 210 13.90 -1.18 -0.67
CA ASP A 210 13.04 -2.17 -1.31
C ASP A 210 12.47 -1.62 -2.63
N LEU A 211 12.11 -2.54 -3.53
CA LEU A 211 11.32 -2.27 -4.73
C LEU A 211 9.93 -2.89 -4.56
N ASP A 212 9.04 -2.08 -4.01
CA ASP A 212 7.67 -2.44 -3.72
C ASP A 212 6.81 -2.41 -4.99
N ILE A 213 5.87 -3.34 -5.07
CA ILE A 213 4.80 -3.30 -6.07
C ILE A 213 3.56 -2.74 -5.39
N VAL A 214 3.14 -1.56 -5.85
CA VAL A 214 2.08 -0.77 -5.22
C VAL A 214 0.89 -0.61 -6.16
N GLN A 215 -0.29 -0.35 -5.61
CA GLN A 215 -1.50 -0.08 -6.38
C GLN A 215 -1.65 1.43 -6.62
N VAL A 216 -1.90 1.83 -7.86
CA VAL A 216 -2.07 3.23 -8.27
C VAL A 216 -3.33 3.43 -9.09
N ILE A 217 -3.75 4.69 -9.23
CA ILE A 217 -4.85 5.11 -10.08
C ILE A 217 -4.30 5.56 -11.43
N LYS A 218 -4.89 5.04 -12.52
CA LYS A 218 -4.56 5.34 -13.92
C LYS A 218 -5.58 6.31 -14.52
#